data_AF-A0A969DX13-F1
#
_entry.id   AF-A0A969DX13-F1
#
_cell.length_a   1.000
_cell.length_b   1.000
_cell.length_c   1.000
_cell.angle_alpha   90.00
_cell.angle_beta   90.00
_cell.angle_gamma   90.00
#
_symmetry.space_group_name_H-M   'P 1'
#
loop_
_entity.id
_entity.type
_entity.pdbx_description
1 polymer ?
#
loop_
_entity_poly.entity_id
_entity_poly.type
_entity_poly.pdbx_seq_one_letter_code
_entity_poly.pdbx_strand_id
1 'polypeptide(L)'
;MSNSVTPEELQAIAAGYVLNELTPEETAQLERLRQNPANLAALNAEIEQMEQALEGSLLEAEIAPPAALKNAVLASFAIAHPALAPSPSPNQNQNQNQNPKPSSDSIRTLGSESDASNFQPRKRGLITPEKVTLKPPLLPGWAKWAGAVAAAIIVALALSNYALWRSLQSQRLQLAQLSAPPLSTSEKLTLSLQTTELLNNTHAQAEQVKALVEISPAELTGKLTLENLPPLQPGQVYVLWTVLDPAAPFTTDPKGAILTQVFTVNGEGPQSQSLNLPLAFQQAPNQVRAMAITIEDAAAPQGHQAAPILIQEL
;
A
#
# COMPACT_ATOMS: atom_id res chain seq x y z
N MET A 1 -18.72 -47.04 -12.23
CA MET A 1 -19.02 -45.68 -12.72
C MET A 1 -17.69 -44.94 -12.76
N SER A 2 -17.32 -44.45 -13.94
CA SER A 2 -15.98 -43.95 -14.28
C SER A 2 -15.75 -42.59 -13.62
N ASN A 3 -14.90 -42.52 -12.59
CA ASN A 3 -14.42 -41.26 -11.97
C ASN A 3 -13.32 -40.61 -12.82
N SER A 4 -13.56 -40.48 -14.12
CA SER A 4 -12.65 -39.81 -15.05
C SER A 4 -13.07 -38.35 -15.17
N VAL A 5 -12.23 -37.44 -14.67
CA VAL A 5 -12.39 -36.00 -14.89
C VAL A 5 -12.27 -35.72 -16.37
N THR A 6 -13.11 -34.82 -16.87
CA THR A 6 -13.12 -34.51 -18.30
C THR A 6 -11.87 -33.73 -18.71
N PRO A 7 -11.40 -33.84 -19.96
CA PRO A 7 -10.24 -33.07 -20.44
C PRO A 7 -10.43 -31.56 -20.28
N GLU A 8 -11.66 -31.06 -20.46
CA GLU A 8 -12.00 -29.64 -20.31
C GLU A 8 -11.86 -29.17 -18.86
N GLU A 9 -12.28 -29.98 -17.89
CA GLU A 9 -12.10 -29.67 -16.46
C GLU A 9 -10.63 -29.69 -16.05
N LEU A 10 -9.83 -30.63 -16.57
CA LEU A 10 -8.39 -30.68 -16.34
C LEU A 10 -7.70 -29.42 -16.90
N GLN A 11 -8.06 -29.03 -18.11
CA GLN A 11 -7.51 -27.85 -18.76
C GLN A 11 -7.87 -26.56 -18.02
N ALA A 12 -9.12 -26.42 -17.56
CA ALA A 12 -9.55 -25.27 -16.76
C ALA A 12 -8.78 -25.14 -15.44
N ILE A 13 -8.61 -26.26 -14.72
CA ILE A 13 -7.85 -26.30 -13.46
C ILE A 13 -6.37 -26.01 -13.70
N ALA A 14 -5.77 -26.60 -14.74
CA ALA A 14 -4.37 -26.34 -15.10
C ALA A 14 -4.15 -24.89 -15.54
N ALA A 15 -5.08 -24.28 -16.28
CA ALA A 15 -4.99 -22.88 -16.70
C ALA A 15 -5.09 -21.94 -15.49
N GLY A 16 -6.04 -22.19 -14.59
CA GLY A 16 -6.14 -21.45 -13.33
C GLY A 16 -4.89 -21.59 -12.47
N TYR A 17 -4.26 -22.76 -12.47
CA TYR A 17 -3.01 -23.01 -11.74
C TYR A 17 -1.84 -22.20 -12.31
N VAL A 18 -1.61 -22.28 -13.62
CA VAL A 18 -0.50 -21.60 -14.30
C VAL A 18 -0.65 -20.07 -14.24
N LEU A 19 -1.88 -19.55 -14.34
CA LEU A 19 -2.16 -18.12 -14.27
C LEU A 19 -2.29 -17.59 -12.82
N ASN A 20 -2.17 -18.46 -11.81
CA ASN A 20 -2.38 -18.14 -10.40
C ASN A 20 -3.76 -17.51 -10.10
N GLU A 21 -4.81 -18.00 -10.80
CA GLU A 21 -6.20 -17.54 -10.70
C GLU A 21 -7.17 -18.62 -10.17
N LEU A 22 -6.67 -19.70 -9.56
CA LEU A 22 -7.52 -20.75 -8.97
C LEU A 22 -8.47 -20.19 -7.91
N THR A 23 -9.76 -20.48 -8.06
CA THR A 23 -10.74 -20.24 -7.00
C THR A 23 -10.56 -21.24 -5.84
N PRO A 24 -11.13 -20.97 -4.64
CA PRO A 24 -11.08 -21.92 -3.53
C PRO A 24 -11.72 -23.27 -3.85
N GLU A 25 -12.76 -23.29 -4.68
CA GLU A 25 -13.43 -24.52 -5.12
C GLU A 25 -12.54 -25.33 -6.06
N GLU A 26 -11.89 -24.66 -7.02
CA GLU A 26 -10.95 -25.29 -7.96
C GLU A 26 -9.67 -25.75 -7.26
N THR A 27 -9.20 -25.03 -6.24
CA THR A 27 -8.08 -25.47 -5.39
C THR A 27 -8.41 -26.78 -4.68
N ALA A 28 -9.63 -26.94 -4.17
CA ALA A 28 -10.07 -28.19 -3.57
C ALA A 28 -10.23 -29.32 -4.61
N GLN A 29 -10.59 -28.99 -5.86
CA GLN A 29 -10.65 -29.95 -6.96
C GLN A 29 -9.26 -30.38 -7.43
N LEU A 30 -8.32 -29.45 -7.56
CA LEU A 30 -6.90 -29.70 -7.80
C LEU A 30 -6.36 -30.69 -6.77
N GLU A 31 -6.62 -30.47 -5.48
CA GLU A 31 -6.16 -31.36 -4.43
C GLU A 31 -6.77 -32.77 -4.54
N ARG A 32 -8.03 -32.89 -4.95
CA ARG A 32 -8.65 -34.19 -5.26
C ARG A 32 -8.04 -34.86 -6.47
N LEU A 33 -7.67 -34.10 -7.51
CA LEU A 33 -7.00 -34.64 -8.70
C LEU A 33 -5.62 -35.19 -8.37
N ARG A 34 -4.87 -34.53 -7.47
CA ARG A 34 -3.56 -34.99 -7.01
C ARG A 34 -3.58 -36.30 -6.23
N GLN A 35 -4.73 -36.66 -5.66
CA GLN A 35 -4.91 -37.93 -4.94
C GLN A 35 -4.98 -39.14 -5.89
N ASN A 36 -5.23 -38.94 -7.19
CA ASN A 36 -5.25 -40.01 -8.18
C ASN A 36 -4.03 -39.91 -9.13
N PRO A 37 -3.12 -40.91 -9.15
CA PRO A 37 -1.90 -40.85 -9.95
C PRO A 37 -2.15 -40.72 -11.46
N ALA A 38 -3.25 -41.27 -11.99
CA ALA A 38 -3.58 -41.15 -13.41
C ALA A 38 -3.99 -39.71 -13.78
N ASN A 39 -4.70 -39.03 -12.88
CA ASN A 39 -5.12 -37.64 -13.07
C ASN A 39 -3.96 -36.66 -12.86
N LEU A 40 -3.06 -36.96 -11.92
CA LEU A 40 -1.85 -36.18 -11.66
C LEU A 40 -0.94 -36.13 -12.90
N ALA A 41 -0.74 -37.27 -13.58
CA ALA A 41 0.08 -37.32 -14.78
C ALA A 41 -0.52 -36.49 -15.93
N ALA A 42 -1.84 -36.58 -16.16
CA ALA A 42 -2.53 -35.79 -17.17
C ALA A 42 -2.51 -34.28 -16.85
N LEU A 43 -2.70 -33.92 -15.58
CA LEU A 43 -2.65 -32.54 -15.10
C LEU A 43 -1.27 -31.92 -15.30
N ASN A 44 -0.19 -32.64 -14.95
CA ASN A 44 1.17 -32.12 -15.11
C ASN A 44 1.53 -31.90 -16.59
N ALA A 45 1.09 -32.79 -17.49
CA ALA A 45 1.32 -32.63 -18.92
C ALA A 45 0.63 -31.37 -19.47
N GLU A 46 -0.59 -31.07 -18.99
CA GLU A 46 -1.35 -29.89 -19.39
C GLU A 46 -0.73 -28.59 -18.85
N ILE A 47 -0.25 -28.60 -17.59
CA ILE A 47 0.49 -27.49 -16.98
C ILE A 47 1.75 -27.17 -17.78
N GLU A 48 2.56 -28.19 -18.10
CA GLU A 48 3.81 -28.04 -18.85
C GLU A 48 3.54 -27.48 -20.26
N GLN A 49 2.49 -27.95 -20.94
CA GLN A 49 2.10 -27.44 -22.25
C GLN A 49 1.71 -25.95 -22.19
N MET A 50 1.00 -25.51 -21.15
CA MET A 50 0.61 -24.12 -20.98
C MET A 50 1.78 -23.21 -20.57
N GLU A 51 2.67 -23.68 -19.69
CA GLU A 51 3.90 -22.96 -19.36
C GLU A 51 4.76 -22.73 -20.61
N GLN A 52 4.94 -23.75 -21.47
CA GLN A 52 5.66 -23.61 -22.73
C GLN A 52 4.97 -22.62 -23.70
N ALA A 53 3.64 -22.61 -23.74
CA ALA A 53 2.89 -21.65 -24.55
C ALA A 53 3.06 -20.21 -24.03
N LEU A 54 3.13 -20.02 -22.71
CA LEU A 54 3.39 -18.73 -22.06
C LEU A 54 4.82 -18.25 -22.31
N GLU A 55 5.82 -19.12 -22.16
CA GLU A 55 7.22 -18.79 -22.45
C GLU A 55 7.42 -18.39 -23.92
N GLY A 56 6.73 -19.06 -24.85
CA GLY A 56 6.74 -18.69 -26.27
C GLY A 56 6.07 -17.35 -26.57
N SER A 57 5.11 -16.94 -25.75
CA SER A 57 4.42 -15.64 -25.86
C SER A 57 5.15 -14.50 -25.16
N LEU A 58 5.99 -14.79 -24.16
CA LEU A 58 6.73 -13.80 -23.37
C LEU A 58 7.99 -13.25 -24.08
N LEU A 59 8.08 -13.37 -25.41
CA LEU A 59 9.12 -12.75 -26.23
C LEU A 59 8.84 -11.25 -26.50
N GLU A 60 8.40 -10.50 -25.50
CA GLU A 60 8.25 -9.04 -25.59
C GLU A 60 9.39 -8.33 -24.85
N ALA A 61 10.12 -7.52 -25.62
CA ALA A 61 11.21 -6.60 -25.29
C ALA A 61 11.79 -6.71 -23.88
N GLU A 62 13.06 -7.13 -23.77
CA GLU A 62 13.84 -7.07 -22.54
C GLU A 62 13.80 -5.66 -21.94
N ILE A 63 12.91 -5.44 -20.97
CA ILE A 63 12.86 -4.19 -20.22
C ILE A 63 14.05 -4.23 -19.25
N ALA A 64 15.11 -3.51 -19.61
CA ALA A 64 16.30 -3.43 -18.77
C ALA A 64 15.89 -3.01 -17.34
N PRO A 65 16.22 -3.81 -16.32
CA PRO A 65 15.83 -3.49 -14.96
C PRO A 65 16.47 -2.15 -14.54
N PRO A 66 15.79 -1.36 -13.69
CA PRO A 66 16.35 -0.11 -13.17
C PRO A 66 17.74 -0.37 -12.56
N ALA A 67 18.75 0.43 -12.93
CA ALA A 67 20.14 0.19 -12.54
C ALA A 67 20.36 0.06 -11.02
N ALA A 68 19.49 0.69 -10.22
CA ALA A 68 19.53 0.64 -8.76
C ALA A 68 18.97 -0.67 -8.17
N LEU A 69 18.16 -1.43 -8.91
CA LEU A 69 17.48 -2.64 -8.42
C LEU A 69 18.50 -3.70 -7.99
N LYS A 70 19.55 -3.91 -8.79
CA LYS A 70 20.62 -4.87 -8.47
C LYS A 70 21.30 -4.53 -7.15
N ASN A 71 21.64 -3.26 -6.95
CA ASN A 71 22.29 -2.80 -5.72
C ASN A 71 21.36 -2.88 -4.51
N ALA A 72 20.07 -2.57 -4.70
CA ALA A 72 19.05 -2.71 -3.67
C ALA A 72 18.86 -4.17 -3.24
N VAL A 73 18.80 -5.10 -4.19
CA VAL A 73 18.68 -6.54 -3.91
C VAL A 73 19.93 -7.08 -3.22
N LEU A 74 21.13 -6.67 -3.65
CA LEU A 74 22.38 -7.05 -2.99
C LEU A 74 22.49 -6.49 -1.57
N ALA A 75 22.05 -5.26 -1.33
CA ALA A 75 22.01 -4.67 0.00
C ALA A 75 21.01 -5.40 0.91
N SER A 76 19.80 -5.68 0.43
CA SER A 76 18.78 -6.46 1.16
C SER A 76 19.28 -7.87 1.51
N PHE A 77 19.98 -8.52 0.59
CA PHE A 77 20.56 -9.84 0.82
C PHE A 77 21.70 -9.81 1.86
N ALA A 78 22.55 -8.78 1.84
CA ALA A 78 23.62 -8.59 2.82
C ALA A 78 23.08 -8.32 4.24
N ILE A 79 21.93 -7.65 4.35
CA ILE A 79 21.23 -7.40 5.62
C ILE A 79 20.63 -8.72 6.17
N ALA A 80 20.07 -9.57 5.30
CA ALA A 80 19.47 -10.84 5.69
C ALA A 80 20.50 -11.93 6.06
N HIS A 81 21.72 -11.86 5.52
CA HIS A 81 22.78 -12.85 5.75
C HIS A 81 24.11 -12.19 6.20
N PRO A 82 24.20 -11.69 7.44
CA PRO A 82 25.35 -10.93 7.92
C PRO A 82 26.64 -11.74 8.05
N ALA A 83 26.57 -13.08 8.04
CA ALA A 83 27.73 -13.97 8.17
C ALA A 83 28.61 -14.08 6.91
N LEU A 84 28.18 -13.49 5.78
CA LEU A 84 28.93 -13.48 4.51
C LEU A 84 29.31 -12.06 4.05
N ALA A 85 29.06 -11.04 4.89
CA ALA A 85 29.42 -9.66 4.57
C ALA A 85 30.96 -9.49 4.61
N PRO A 86 31.61 -8.96 3.57
CA PRO A 86 33.02 -8.62 3.64
C PRO A 86 33.23 -7.50 4.66
N SER A 87 34.07 -7.75 5.66
CA SER A 87 34.38 -6.81 6.75
C SER A 87 34.80 -5.43 6.21
N PRO A 88 34.21 -4.32 6.67
CA PRO A 88 34.67 -3.00 6.30
C PRO A 88 36.03 -2.71 6.97
N SER A 89 37.05 -2.50 6.15
CA SER A 89 38.35 -2.00 6.63
C SER A 89 38.24 -0.52 7.02
N PRO A 90 38.80 -0.11 8.17
CA PRO A 90 38.74 1.28 8.61
C PRO A 90 39.93 2.06 8.04
N ASN A 91 39.76 2.70 6.89
CA ASN A 91 40.49 3.92 6.54
C ASN A 91 40.00 4.50 5.22
N GLN A 92 39.25 5.61 5.29
CA GLN A 92 39.41 6.75 4.38
C GLN A 92 38.52 7.89 4.87
N ASN A 93 39.08 8.63 5.82
CA ASN A 93 38.68 9.99 6.10
C ASN A 93 39.83 10.88 5.61
N GLN A 94 39.70 11.52 4.45
CA GLN A 94 40.42 12.75 4.10
C GLN A 94 39.93 13.33 2.77
N ASN A 95 39.56 14.62 2.85
CA ASN A 95 39.59 15.62 1.78
C ASN A 95 38.61 15.48 0.61
N GLN A 96 37.59 16.35 0.57
CA GLN A 96 37.71 17.61 -0.18
C GLN A 96 36.53 18.55 0.11
N ASN A 97 36.84 19.57 0.90
CA ASN A 97 36.21 20.88 0.90
C ASN A 97 36.45 21.55 -0.45
N GLN A 98 35.40 21.95 -1.18
CA GLN A 98 35.40 23.14 -2.04
C GLN A 98 34.01 23.45 -2.60
N ASN A 99 33.44 24.55 -2.11
CA ASN A 99 32.48 25.40 -2.81
C ASN A 99 33.18 26.03 -4.03
N PRO A 100 32.46 26.34 -5.14
CA PRO A 100 32.21 27.77 -5.36
C PRO A 100 30.87 28.16 -6.01
N LYS A 101 30.51 29.38 -5.60
CA LYS A 101 29.63 30.47 -6.08
C LYS A 101 29.34 30.58 -7.61
N PRO A 102 28.21 31.21 -8.02
CA PRO A 102 27.74 31.29 -9.41
C PRO A 102 28.22 32.55 -10.15
N SER A 103 28.26 32.49 -11.48
CA SER A 103 28.40 33.61 -12.44
C SER A 103 27.80 33.13 -13.78
N SER A 104 26.69 33.67 -14.28
CA SER A 104 26.51 34.94 -15.03
C SER A 104 27.24 35.02 -16.38
N ASP A 105 26.46 35.42 -17.38
CA ASP A 105 26.79 35.96 -18.72
C ASP A 105 27.14 35.02 -19.88
N SER A 106 26.21 34.93 -20.84
CA SER A 106 26.29 35.54 -22.20
C SER A 106 25.25 34.86 -23.11
N ILE A 107 24.14 35.50 -23.50
CA ILE A 107 23.93 36.54 -24.53
C ILE A 107 23.81 36.01 -25.99
N ARG A 108 22.67 36.39 -26.63
CA ARG A 108 22.43 36.64 -28.09
C ARG A 108 22.23 35.45 -29.04
N THR A 109 21.39 35.47 -30.11
CA THR A 109 20.40 36.42 -30.70
C THR A 109 19.60 35.70 -31.81
N LEU A 110 18.46 36.31 -32.23
CA LEU A 110 17.85 36.34 -33.59
C LEU A 110 17.26 35.02 -34.15
N GLY A 111 16.09 34.96 -34.80
CA GLY A 111 15.08 35.94 -35.24
C GLY A 111 13.68 35.29 -35.14
N SER A 112 12.58 36.02 -34.98
CA SER A 112 11.86 36.77 -36.04
C SER A 112 11.79 36.02 -37.36
N GLU A 113 10.67 35.34 -37.61
CA GLU A 113 9.96 35.53 -38.87
C GLU A 113 8.46 35.20 -38.68
N SER A 114 7.69 36.27 -38.84
CA SER A 114 6.30 36.28 -39.25
C SER A 114 6.09 35.45 -40.52
N ASP A 115 4.97 34.74 -40.62
CA ASP A 115 4.03 35.06 -41.70
C ASP A 115 2.68 34.38 -41.48
N ALA A 116 1.68 35.24 -41.37
CA ALA A 116 0.30 34.91 -41.60
C ALA A 116 0.03 34.95 -43.10
N SER A 117 -0.94 34.13 -43.49
CA SER A 117 -1.93 34.40 -44.54
C SER A 117 -1.84 33.54 -45.80
N ASN A 118 -3.05 33.16 -46.22
CA ASN A 118 -3.47 32.97 -47.60
C ASN A 118 -3.32 31.57 -48.20
N PHE A 119 -4.36 30.73 -48.06
CA PHE A 119 -4.77 29.87 -49.16
C PHE A 119 -6.30 29.78 -49.29
N GLN A 120 -6.76 30.10 -50.50
CA GLN A 120 -8.13 30.27 -50.96
C GLN A 120 -8.90 28.95 -51.14
N PRO A 121 -10.25 29.00 -51.17
CA PRO A 121 -11.10 27.84 -51.48
C PRO A 121 -11.09 27.52 -52.98
N ARG A 122 -10.69 26.30 -53.35
CA ARG A 122 -10.77 25.82 -54.75
C ARG A 122 -12.12 25.17 -55.04
N LYS A 123 -12.61 25.48 -56.23
CA LYS A 123 -13.96 25.26 -56.77
C LYS A 123 -14.26 23.79 -57.09
N ARG A 124 -15.55 23.46 -56.97
CA ARG A 124 -16.28 22.29 -57.50
C ARG A 124 -15.87 21.95 -58.94
N GLY A 125 -15.47 20.70 -59.15
CA GLY A 125 -15.59 19.99 -60.42
C GLY A 125 -16.68 18.93 -60.29
N LEU A 126 -17.72 19.05 -61.10
CA LEU A 126 -18.76 18.04 -61.31
C LEU A 126 -18.10 16.82 -61.97
N ILE A 127 -18.15 15.66 -61.32
CA ILE A 127 -17.83 14.37 -61.95
C ILE A 127 -19.12 13.57 -61.96
N THR A 128 -19.62 13.33 -63.17
CA THR A 128 -20.71 12.42 -63.51
C THR A 128 -20.42 11.01 -62.98
N PRO A 129 -21.40 10.30 -62.39
CA PRO A 129 -21.20 8.93 -61.95
C PRO A 129 -21.19 7.98 -63.15
N GLU A 130 -19.99 7.53 -63.52
CA GLU A 130 -19.81 6.39 -64.43
C GLU A 130 -20.32 5.13 -63.72
N LYS A 131 -21.34 4.48 -64.31
CA LYS A 131 -21.87 3.19 -63.82
C LYS A 131 -20.83 2.10 -64.06
N VAL A 132 -19.93 1.91 -63.10
CA VAL A 132 -19.09 0.72 -63.03
C VAL A 132 -19.95 -0.43 -62.55
N THR A 133 -20.36 -1.27 -63.50
CA THR A 133 -21.08 -2.53 -63.20
C THR A 133 -20.02 -3.55 -62.75
N LEU A 134 -19.72 -3.59 -61.46
CA LEU A 134 -18.85 -4.62 -60.88
C LEU A 134 -19.62 -5.95 -60.83
N LYS A 135 -19.20 -6.90 -61.69
CA LYS A 135 -19.58 -8.31 -61.56
C LYS A 135 -19.14 -8.81 -60.17
N PRO A 136 -20.01 -9.40 -59.36
CA PRO A 136 -19.61 -9.93 -58.07
C PRO A 136 -18.61 -11.09 -58.29
N PRO A 137 -17.43 -11.09 -57.66
CA PRO A 137 -16.57 -12.24 -57.68
C PRO A 137 -17.26 -13.39 -56.93
N LEU A 138 -17.36 -14.53 -57.60
CA LEU A 138 -17.79 -15.79 -56.99
C LEU A 138 -16.79 -16.14 -55.90
N LEU A 139 -17.18 -15.95 -54.64
CA LEU A 139 -16.37 -16.31 -53.48
C LEU A 139 -16.23 -17.85 -53.40
N PRO A 140 -15.00 -18.38 -53.25
CA PRO A 140 -14.75 -19.81 -53.11
C PRO A 140 -15.35 -20.36 -51.80
N GLY A 141 -15.80 -21.62 -51.82
CA GLY A 141 -16.62 -22.25 -50.77
C GLY A 141 -16.02 -22.32 -49.35
N TRP A 142 -14.74 -22.01 -49.17
CA TRP A 142 -14.11 -21.87 -47.85
C TRP A 142 -14.48 -20.56 -47.13
N ALA A 143 -14.88 -19.52 -47.87
CA ALA A 143 -15.32 -18.23 -47.32
C ALA A 143 -16.64 -18.33 -46.53
N LYS A 144 -17.40 -19.42 -46.69
CA LYS A 144 -18.60 -19.68 -45.87
C LYS A 144 -18.26 -20.12 -44.44
N TRP A 145 -17.06 -20.63 -44.20
CA TRP A 145 -16.61 -21.08 -42.88
C TRP A 145 -15.67 -20.08 -42.20
N ALA A 146 -14.94 -19.25 -42.97
CA ALA A 146 -14.09 -18.20 -42.42
C ALA A 146 -14.87 -17.14 -41.60
N GLY A 147 -16.10 -16.83 -42.00
CA GLY A 147 -16.97 -15.93 -41.23
C GLY A 147 -17.41 -16.50 -39.88
N ALA A 148 -17.60 -17.82 -39.80
CA ALA A 148 -17.98 -18.49 -38.56
C ALA A 148 -16.83 -18.52 -37.54
N VAL A 149 -15.59 -18.71 -38.02
CA VAL A 149 -14.40 -18.69 -37.16
C VAL A 149 -14.14 -17.29 -36.60
N ALA A 150 -14.25 -16.23 -37.42
CA ALA A 150 -14.11 -14.85 -36.94
C ALA A 150 -15.20 -14.47 -35.92
N ALA A 151 -16.46 -14.90 -36.15
CA ALA A 151 -17.54 -14.66 -35.20
C ALA A 151 -17.32 -15.40 -33.87
N ALA A 152 -16.84 -16.64 -33.90
CA ALA A 152 -16.48 -17.39 -32.69
C ALA A 152 -15.35 -16.71 -31.90
N ILE A 153 -14.31 -16.18 -32.59
CA ILE A 153 -13.22 -15.44 -31.94
C ILE A 153 -13.75 -14.15 -31.30
N ILE A 154 -14.61 -13.39 -31.98
CA ILE A 154 -15.21 -12.16 -31.42
C ILE A 154 -16.07 -12.48 -30.19
N VAL A 155 -16.87 -13.56 -30.23
CA VAL A 155 -17.68 -13.99 -29.09
C VAL A 155 -16.81 -14.46 -27.92
N ALA A 156 -15.72 -15.21 -28.20
CA ALA A 156 -14.77 -15.64 -27.17
C ALA A 156 -14.05 -14.46 -26.52
N LEU A 157 -13.60 -13.48 -27.32
CA LEU A 157 -13.00 -12.24 -26.82
C LEU A 157 -14.00 -11.39 -26.03
N ALA A 158 -15.27 -11.35 -26.44
CA ALA A 158 -16.32 -10.64 -25.71
C ALA A 158 -16.62 -11.31 -24.36
N LEU A 159 -16.65 -12.64 -24.31
CA LEU A 159 -16.83 -13.40 -23.07
C LEU A 159 -15.61 -13.25 -22.15
N SER A 160 -14.39 -13.27 -22.69
CA SER A 160 -13.15 -13.02 -21.94
C SER A 160 -13.12 -11.60 -21.37
N ASN A 161 -13.48 -10.58 -22.17
CA ASN A 161 -13.57 -9.20 -21.70
C ASN A 161 -14.69 -9.01 -20.65
N TYR A 162 -15.80 -9.72 -20.78
CA TYR A 162 -16.87 -9.73 -19.78
C TYR A 162 -16.45 -10.43 -18.48
N ALA A 163 -15.71 -11.53 -18.57
CA ALA A 163 -15.14 -12.23 -17.43
C ALA A 163 -14.12 -11.36 -16.70
N LEU A 164 -13.29 -10.60 -17.44
CA LEU A 164 -12.38 -9.61 -16.87
C LEU A 164 -13.14 -8.50 -16.12
N TRP A 165 -14.26 -8.02 -16.65
CA TRP A 165 -15.11 -7.07 -15.93
C TRP A 165 -15.69 -7.67 -14.65
N ARG A 166 -16.06 -8.94 -14.68
CA ARG A 166 -16.56 -9.67 -13.51
C ARG A 166 -15.44 -9.90 -12.47
N SER A 167 -14.21 -10.15 -12.91
CA SER A 167 -13.05 -10.30 -12.01
C SER A 167 -12.61 -8.96 -11.43
N LEU A 168 -12.63 -7.88 -12.21
CA LEU A 168 -12.40 -6.53 -11.69
C LEU A 168 -13.49 -6.11 -10.70
N GLN A 169 -14.74 -6.52 -10.91
CA GLN A 169 -15.80 -6.29 -9.94
C GLN A 169 -15.61 -7.11 -8.65
N SER A 170 -15.23 -8.39 -8.75
CA SER A 170 -14.98 -9.22 -7.56
C SER A 170 -13.73 -8.77 -6.80
N GLN A 171 -12.68 -8.36 -7.50
CA GLN A 171 -11.49 -7.75 -6.91
C GLN A 171 -11.81 -6.40 -6.28
N ARG A 172 -12.62 -5.55 -6.92
CA ARG A 172 -13.12 -4.32 -6.29
C ARG A 172 -14.00 -4.61 -5.08
N LEU A 173 -14.72 -5.72 -5.04
CA LEU A 173 -15.53 -6.11 -3.87
C LEU A 173 -14.65 -6.62 -2.72
N GLN A 174 -13.60 -7.38 -3.01
CA GLN A 174 -12.61 -7.80 -2.03
C GLN A 174 -11.80 -6.59 -1.55
N LEU A 175 -11.36 -5.73 -2.46
CA LEU A 175 -10.69 -4.48 -2.12
C LEU A 175 -11.64 -3.54 -1.38
N ALA A 176 -12.94 -3.51 -1.68
CA ALA A 176 -13.95 -2.76 -0.93
C ALA A 176 -14.42 -3.45 0.35
N GLN A 177 -13.98 -4.68 0.64
CA GLN A 177 -14.16 -5.35 1.94
C GLN A 177 -12.91 -5.19 2.81
N LEU A 178 -11.72 -5.19 2.20
CA LEU A 178 -10.45 -4.80 2.84
C LEU A 178 -10.34 -3.27 3.03
N SER A 179 -10.97 -2.50 2.14
CA SER A 179 -11.10 -1.03 2.17
C SER A 179 -12.52 -0.59 2.53
N ALA A 180 -13.43 -1.53 2.86
CA ALA A 180 -14.62 -1.13 3.61
C ALA A 180 -14.07 -0.54 4.90
N PRO A 181 -14.26 0.74 5.20
CA PRO A 181 -14.18 1.13 6.59
C PRO A 181 -15.11 0.18 7.34
N PRO A 182 -14.76 -0.29 8.56
CA PRO A 182 -15.77 -0.90 9.42
C PRO A 182 -17.00 0.02 9.37
N LEU A 183 -18.21 -0.53 9.29
CA LEU A 183 -19.41 0.30 9.42
C LEU A 183 -19.31 1.04 10.75
N SER A 184 -18.86 2.30 10.64
CA SER A 184 -18.21 3.20 11.60
C SER A 184 -17.03 3.83 10.86
N THR A 185 -17.28 4.81 10.00
CA THR A 185 -16.27 5.83 9.66
C THR A 185 -15.90 6.58 10.94
N SER A 186 -15.15 5.92 11.81
CA SER A 186 -14.40 6.51 12.89
C SER A 186 -13.00 6.62 12.33
N GLU A 187 -12.67 7.80 11.82
CA GLU A 187 -11.33 8.16 11.40
C GLU A 187 -10.36 7.78 12.53
N LYS A 188 -9.54 6.75 12.31
CA LYS A 188 -8.53 6.35 13.29
C LYS A 188 -7.47 7.45 13.28
N LEU A 189 -7.30 8.12 14.42
CA LEU A 189 -6.35 9.22 14.57
C LEU A 189 -5.04 8.67 15.13
N THR A 190 -3.94 8.96 14.45
CA THR A 190 -2.59 8.57 14.88
C THR A 190 -1.83 9.82 15.33
N LEU A 191 -1.43 9.85 16.60
CA LEU A 191 -0.75 10.97 17.25
C LEU A 191 0.66 10.55 17.66
N SER A 192 1.66 11.33 17.26
CA SER A 192 3.04 11.15 17.72
C SER A 192 3.32 12.19 18.81
N LEU A 193 3.49 11.78 20.06
CA LEU A 193 3.81 12.72 21.13
C LEU A 193 5.28 13.14 21.03
N GLN A 194 5.50 14.44 21.20
CA GLN A 194 6.82 15.07 21.09
C GLN A 194 7.44 15.23 22.48
N THR A 195 8.76 15.08 22.56
CA THR A 195 9.52 15.28 23.81
C THR A 195 9.57 16.75 24.21
N THR A 196 9.34 17.02 25.49
CA THR A 196 9.51 18.35 26.09
C THR A 196 10.97 18.56 26.53
N GLU A 197 11.40 19.81 26.64
CA GLU A 197 12.75 20.21 27.10
C GLU A 197 13.14 19.61 28.47
N LEU A 198 12.17 19.25 29.31
CA LEU A 198 12.37 18.58 30.61
C LEU A 198 13.08 17.21 30.49
N LEU A 199 12.77 16.43 29.45
CA LEU A 199 13.47 15.18 29.17
C LEU A 199 14.88 15.43 28.63
N ASN A 200 15.03 16.43 27.76
CA ASN A 200 16.31 16.75 27.10
C ASN A 200 17.41 17.16 28.10
N ASN A 201 17.04 17.80 29.21
CA ASN A 201 17.99 18.31 30.20
C ASN A 201 18.30 17.31 31.34
N THR A 202 17.46 16.29 31.53
CA THR A 202 17.52 15.41 32.71
C THR A 202 18.16 14.05 32.42
N HIS A 203 18.15 13.59 31.16
CA HIS A 203 18.76 12.33 30.75
C HIS A 203 19.77 12.58 29.63
N ALA A 204 21.05 12.53 29.95
CA ALA A 204 22.19 12.77 29.04
C ALA A 204 22.34 11.72 27.91
N GLN A 205 21.33 10.89 27.69
CA GLN A 205 21.19 9.92 26.61
C GLN A 205 19.71 9.88 26.20
N ALA A 206 19.19 10.98 25.68
CA ALA A 206 17.90 10.98 25.00
C ALA A 206 18.08 10.31 23.62
N GLU A 207 18.16 8.97 23.60
CA GLU A 207 17.69 8.25 22.43
C GLU A 207 16.26 8.72 22.13
N GLN A 208 15.89 8.83 20.85
CA GLN A 208 14.60 9.40 20.43
C GLN A 208 13.45 8.68 21.16
N VAL A 209 12.93 9.29 22.22
CA VAL A 209 11.76 8.80 22.95
C VAL A 209 10.58 8.95 21.99
N LYS A 210 9.88 7.85 21.71
CA LYS A 210 8.74 7.84 20.80
C LYS A 210 7.52 7.35 21.56
N ALA A 211 6.43 8.08 21.44
CA ALA A 211 5.13 7.66 21.92
C ALA A 211 4.11 7.89 20.79
N LEU A 212 3.55 6.79 20.30
CA LEU A 212 2.52 6.78 19.27
C LEU A 212 1.19 6.42 19.94
N VAL A 213 0.15 7.22 19.70
CA VAL A 213 -1.21 6.95 20.16
C VAL A 213 -2.10 6.79 18.95
N GLU A 214 -2.66 5.60 18.77
CA GLU A 214 -3.71 5.33 17.79
C GLU A 214 -5.05 5.36 18.51
N ILE A 215 -6.02 6.10 17.99
CA ILE A 215 -7.29 6.41 18.66
C ILE A 215 -8.43 6.06 17.72
N SER A 216 -9.45 5.37 18.24
CA SER A 216 -10.74 5.15 17.59
C SER A 216 -11.83 5.87 18.38
N PRO A 217 -12.18 7.13 18.04
CA PRO A 217 -13.16 7.90 18.80
C PRO A 217 -14.55 7.27 18.92
N ALA A 218 -15.02 6.54 17.91
CA ALA A 218 -16.32 5.88 17.94
C ALA A 218 -16.36 4.68 18.88
N GLU A 219 -15.26 3.94 18.98
CA GLU A 219 -15.14 2.78 19.87
C GLU A 219 -14.67 3.16 21.28
N LEU A 220 -14.19 4.40 21.45
CA LEU A 220 -13.52 4.88 22.66
C LEU A 220 -12.35 3.97 23.08
N THR A 221 -11.70 3.36 22.10
CA THR A 221 -10.53 2.50 22.27
C THR A 221 -9.33 3.13 21.60
N GLY A 222 -8.15 2.83 22.11
CA GLY A 222 -6.90 3.23 21.48
C GLY A 222 -5.76 2.28 21.79
N LYS A 223 -4.61 2.58 21.21
CA LYS A 223 -3.36 1.84 21.42
C LYS A 223 -2.24 2.84 21.63
N LEU A 224 -1.61 2.77 22.79
CA LEU A 224 -0.38 3.47 23.11
C LEU A 224 0.79 2.57 22.74
N THR A 225 1.76 3.08 21.98
CA THR A 225 3.03 2.41 21.68
C THR A 225 4.16 3.30 22.13
N LEU A 226 5.03 2.80 23.00
CA LEU A 226 6.08 3.54 23.68
C LEU A 226 7.42 2.92 23.36
N GLU A 227 8.41 3.75 23.06
CA GLU A 227 9.79 3.34 22.84
C GLU A 227 10.75 4.27 23.59
N ASN A 228 11.78 3.68 24.20
CA ASN A 228 12.90 4.38 24.82
C ASN A 228 12.49 5.37 25.94
N LEU A 229 11.38 5.11 26.64
CA LEU A 229 11.03 5.88 27.84
C LEU A 229 12.05 5.63 28.96
N PRO A 230 12.44 6.68 29.72
CA PRO A 230 13.40 6.51 30.80
C PRO A 230 12.84 5.59 31.90
N PRO A 231 13.70 4.89 32.64
CA PRO A 231 13.28 4.11 33.79
C PRO A 231 12.72 5.02 34.90
N LEU A 232 11.64 4.57 35.54
CA LEU A 232 11.00 5.29 36.63
C LEU A 232 11.77 5.08 37.95
N GLN A 233 11.80 6.10 38.82
CA GLN A 233 12.29 5.92 40.19
C GLN A 233 11.26 5.13 41.03
N PRO A 234 11.68 4.49 42.15
CA PRO A 234 10.76 3.80 43.03
C PRO A 234 9.63 4.72 43.50
N GLY A 235 8.38 4.26 43.37
CA GLY A 235 7.20 5.04 43.74
C GLY A 235 6.69 5.99 42.66
N GLN A 236 7.24 5.96 41.44
CA GLN A 236 6.74 6.74 40.30
C GLN A 236 5.97 5.88 39.29
N VAL A 237 5.04 6.50 38.58
CA VAL A 237 4.29 5.91 37.46
C VAL A 237 4.19 6.90 36.30
N TYR A 238 4.05 6.38 35.08
CA TYR A 238 3.65 7.20 33.95
C TYR A 238 2.14 7.37 33.94
N VAL A 239 1.70 8.58 33.58
CA VAL A 239 0.29 8.91 33.46
C VAL A 239 0.03 9.57 32.12
N LEU A 240 -0.92 9.01 31.36
CA LEU A 240 -1.44 9.61 30.15
C LEU A 240 -2.66 10.48 30.50
N TRP A 241 -2.61 11.73 30.06
CA TRP A 241 -3.63 12.74 30.25
C TRP A 241 -4.27 13.10 28.92
N THR A 242 -5.58 13.27 28.95
CA THR A 242 -6.34 13.94 27.89
C THR A 242 -6.63 15.36 28.36
N VAL A 243 -6.06 16.36 27.70
CA VAL A 243 -6.22 17.78 28.05
C VAL A 243 -7.37 18.36 27.25
N LEU A 244 -8.28 19.05 27.95
CA LEU A 244 -9.48 19.64 27.38
C LEU A 244 -9.44 21.17 27.44
N ASP A 245 -10.37 21.79 26.71
CA ASP A 245 -10.72 23.19 26.92
C ASP A 245 -11.14 23.46 28.37
N PRO A 246 -10.78 24.62 28.96
CA PRO A 246 -11.19 24.98 30.32
C PRO A 246 -12.71 25.03 30.55
N ALA A 247 -13.49 25.19 29.47
CA ALA A 247 -14.95 25.22 29.51
C ALA A 247 -15.61 23.83 29.35
N ALA A 248 -14.81 22.77 29.15
CA ALA A 248 -15.31 21.44 28.83
C ALA A 248 -15.92 20.76 30.07
N PRO A 249 -17.18 20.25 30.03
CA PRO A 249 -17.89 19.73 31.20
C PRO A 249 -17.53 18.28 31.54
N PHE A 250 -16.32 17.82 31.24
CA PHE A 250 -15.92 16.40 31.36
C PHE A 250 -14.95 16.13 32.51
N THR A 251 -14.39 17.17 33.15
CA THR A 251 -13.45 17.01 34.25
C THR A 251 -13.63 18.11 35.30
N THR A 252 -13.27 17.78 36.54
CA THR A 252 -13.14 18.72 37.65
C THR A 252 -11.68 19.03 37.97
N ASP A 253 -10.74 18.45 37.22
CA ASP A 253 -9.31 18.72 37.36
C ASP A 253 -9.03 20.21 37.09
N PRO A 254 -8.28 20.91 37.96
CA PRO A 254 -8.03 22.35 37.82
C PRO A 254 -7.20 22.70 36.58
N LYS A 255 -6.50 21.74 35.97
CA LYS A 255 -5.75 21.91 34.72
C LYS A 255 -6.54 21.44 33.50
N GLY A 256 -7.83 21.09 33.67
CA GLY A 256 -8.70 20.67 32.57
C GLY A 256 -8.31 19.33 31.97
N ALA A 257 -7.66 18.44 32.71
CA ALA A 257 -7.24 17.13 32.21
C ALA A 257 -8.08 15.96 32.74
N ILE A 258 -8.14 14.89 31.97
CA ILE A 258 -8.70 13.60 32.38
C ILE A 258 -7.57 12.57 32.42
N LEU A 259 -7.43 11.92 33.58
CA LEU A 259 -6.55 10.77 33.74
C LEU A 259 -7.04 9.64 32.82
N THR A 260 -6.28 9.34 31.79
CA THR A 260 -6.66 8.38 30.74
C THR A 260 -6.11 6.99 31.04
N GLN A 261 -4.83 6.91 31.42
CA GLN A 261 -4.18 5.64 31.72
C GLN A 261 -3.02 5.86 32.69
N VAL A 262 -2.83 4.92 33.60
CA VAL A 262 -1.62 4.81 34.44
C VAL A 262 -0.87 3.57 34.02
N PHE A 263 0.45 3.66 33.87
CA PHE A 263 1.27 2.55 33.44
C PHE A 263 2.70 2.62 33.95
N THR A 264 3.38 1.48 33.90
CA THR A 264 4.82 1.35 34.12
C THR A 264 5.46 0.80 32.85
N VAL A 265 6.73 1.13 32.64
CA VAL A 265 7.53 0.59 31.53
C VAL A 265 8.68 -0.22 32.11
N ASN A 266 8.98 -1.36 31.48
CA ASN A 266 9.97 -2.30 32.00
C ASN A 266 11.33 -2.20 31.26
N GLY A 267 11.54 -1.14 30.48
CA GLY A 267 12.88 -0.69 30.08
C GLY A 267 13.52 -1.34 28.85
N GLU A 268 12.83 -2.18 28.08
CA GLU A 268 13.41 -2.76 26.85
C GLU A 268 12.38 -2.88 25.71
N GLY A 269 12.65 -2.17 24.60
CA GLY A 269 11.92 -2.29 23.34
C GLY A 269 10.55 -1.58 23.27
N PRO A 270 9.87 -1.67 22.11
CA PRO A 270 8.55 -1.11 21.93
C PRO A 270 7.52 -1.79 22.82
N GLN A 271 6.89 -1.03 23.70
CA GLN A 271 5.81 -1.52 24.57
C GLN A 271 4.48 -0.99 24.07
N SER A 272 3.50 -1.88 23.91
CA SER A 272 2.16 -1.49 23.49
C SER A 272 1.10 -1.81 24.53
N GLN A 273 0.20 -0.87 24.75
CA GLN A 273 -0.88 -0.94 25.73
C GLN A 273 -2.19 -0.49 25.10
N SER A 274 -3.27 -1.22 25.37
CA SER A 274 -4.61 -0.77 25.00
C SER A 274 -5.05 0.39 25.91
N LEU A 275 -5.70 1.38 25.32
CA LEU A 275 -6.23 2.55 26.00
C LEU A 275 -7.76 2.54 25.95
N ASN A 276 -8.38 2.94 27.07
CA ASN A 276 -9.78 3.32 27.10
C ASN A 276 -9.85 4.85 27.08
N LEU A 277 -10.53 5.41 26.09
CA LEU A 277 -10.55 6.85 25.86
C LEU A 277 -11.73 7.50 26.63
N PRO A 278 -11.54 8.73 27.13
CA PRO A 278 -12.64 9.50 27.71
C PRO A 278 -13.75 9.78 26.68
N LEU A 279 -14.99 9.88 27.17
CA LEU A 279 -16.17 10.24 26.35
C LEU A 279 -16.01 11.55 25.58
N ALA A 280 -15.13 12.46 26.03
CA ALA A 280 -14.84 13.73 25.38
C ALA A 280 -14.42 13.54 23.91
N PHE A 281 -13.68 12.47 23.56
CA PHE A 281 -13.29 12.19 22.17
C PHE A 281 -14.48 11.91 21.25
N GLN A 282 -15.60 11.39 21.77
CA GLN A 282 -16.79 11.09 20.99
C GLN A 282 -17.81 12.22 21.05
N GLN A 283 -18.01 12.83 22.22
CA GLN A 283 -19.08 13.80 22.45
C GLN A 283 -18.69 15.23 22.10
N ALA A 284 -17.41 15.59 22.28
CA ALA A 284 -16.91 16.93 22.01
C ALA A 284 -15.44 16.88 21.53
N PRO A 285 -15.16 16.25 20.37
CA PRO A 285 -13.79 16.08 19.88
C PRO A 285 -13.04 17.41 19.71
N ASN A 286 -13.75 18.49 19.37
CA ASN A 286 -13.19 19.83 19.22
C ASN A 286 -12.80 20.51 20.55
N GLN A 287 -13.16 19.91 21.69
CA GLN A 287 -12.76 20.37 23.03
C GLN A 287 -11.53 19.62 23.54
N VAL A 288 -11.07 18.57 22.84
CA VAL A 288 -9.81 17.89 23.17
C VAL A 288 -8.67 18.69 22.55
N ARG A 289 -7.76 19.19 23.40
CA ARG A 289 -6.69 20.10 23.00
C ARG A 289 -5.34 19.43 22.88
N ALA A 290 -5.08 18.43 23.72
CA ALA A 290 -3.81 17.72 23.68
C ALA A 290 -3.92 16.36 24.37
N MET A 291 -2.94 15.51 24.08
CA MET A 291 -2.59 14.37 24.91
C MET A 291 -1.19 14.54 25.46
N ALA A 292 -1.00 14.21 26.73
CA ALA A 292 0.29 14.40 27.40
C ALA A 292 0.63 13.23 28.31
N ILE A 293 1.93 12.90 28.42
CA ILE A 293 2.43 11.93 29.39
C ILE A 293 3.22 12.69 30.46
N THR A 294 2.95 12.39 31.72
CA THR A 294 3.70 12.89 32.89
C THR A 294 4.25 11.72 33.71
N ILE A 295 5.17 12.04 34.62
CA ILE A 295 5.66 11.11 35.66
C ILE A 295 5.07 11.58 36.99
N GLU A 296 4.19 10.79 37.60
CA GLU A 296 3.50 11.14 38.84
C GLU A 296 3.87 10.18 39.98
N ASP A 297 3.47 10.53 41.20
CA ASP A 297 3.55 9.66 42.37
C ASP A 297 2.55 8.51 42.24
N ALA A 298 3.02 7.27 42.42
CA ALA A 298 2.22 6.06 42.34
C ALA A 298 1.09 6.00 43.40
N ALA A 299 1.27 6.66 44.54
CA ALA A 299 0.26 6.72 45.60
C ALA A 299 -0.87 7.71 45.29
N ALA A 300 -0.63 8.68 44.42
CA ALA A 300 -1.61 9.71 44.04
C ALA A 300 -1.46 10.14 42.57
N PRO A 301 -1.63 9.23 41.60
CA PRO A 301 -1.36 9.50 40.18
C PRO A 301 -2.33 10.55 39.59
N GLN A 302 -3.50 10.71 40.19
CA GLN A 302 -4.49 11.74 39.83
C GLN A 302 -4.14 13.14 40.36
N GLY A 303 -3.05 13.30 41.12
CA GLY A 303 -2.63 14.59 41.67
C GLY A 303 -2.24 15.61 40.61
N HIS A 304 -1.91 15.14 39.40
CA HIS A 304 -1.57 15.96 38.23
C HIS A 304 -0.57 17.08 38.56
N GLN A 305 0.49 16.75 39.30
CA GLN A 305 1.43 17.74 39.82
C GLN A 305 2.59 17.98 38.86
N ALA A 306 3.02 16.93 38.15
CA ALA A 306 4.18 17.00 37.29
C ALA A 306 3.91 17.75 35.98
N ALA A 307 5.00 18.18 35.35
CA ALA A 307 4.99 18.76 34.02
C ALA A 307 5.03 17.66 32.95
N PRO A 308 4.43 17.90 31.77
CA PRO A 308 4.42 16.92 30.69
C PRO A 308 5.82 16.69 30.13
N ILE A 309 6.20 15.42 30.05
CA ILE A 309 7.44 14.98 29.42
C ILE A 309 7.25 14.72 27.92
N LEU A 310 6.04 14.33 27.53
CA LEU A 310 5.63 14.14 26.15
C LEU A 310 4.28 14.82 25.95
N ILE A 311 4.09 15.51 24.83
CA ILE A 311 2.82 16.18 24.51
C ILE A 311 2.58 16.22 22.99
N GLN A 312 1.30 16.12 22.59
CA GLN A 312 0.83 16.41 21.24
C GLN A 312 -0.47 17.20 21.33
N GLU A 313 -0.50 18.36 20.67
CA GLU A 313 -1.69 19.19 20.52
C GLU A 313 -2.58 18.69 19.36
N LEU A 314 -3.89 18.94 19.46
CA LEU A 314 -4.93 18.51 18.51
C LEU A 314 -5.69 19.69 17.90
#